data_AF-A0A3M9YRE1-F1
#
_entry.id   AF-A0A3M9YRE1-F1
#
_cell.length_a   1.000
_cell.length_b   1.000
_cell.length_c   1.000
_cell.angle_alpha   90.00
_cell.angle_beta   90.00
_cell.angle_gamma   90.00
#
_symmetry.space_group_name_H-M   'P 1'
#
loop_
_entity.id
_entity.type
_entity.pdbx_description
1 polymer ?
#
loop_
_entity_poly.entity_id
_entity_poly.type
_entity_poly.pdbx_seq_one_letter_code
_entity_poly.pdbx_strand_id
1 'polypeptide(L)' 'MELTFPFLLIIVGWNPDNVDASMVLQSSLHPSEAACEAVGKAFVAEREPLRSAATPAAYKYFCIAAPGPDEYNAAFGNGE' A
#
# COMPACT_ATOMS: atom_id res chain seq x y z
N MET A 1 -16.86 -20.48 -9.55
CA MET A 1 -16.49 -19.10 -9.15
C MET A 1 -15.15 -19.23 -8.47
N GLU A 2 -14.06 -18.79 -9.11
CA GLU A 2 -12.76 -18.74 -8.43
C GLU A 2 -12.87 -17.69 -7.32
N LEU A 3 -12.48 -18.08 -6.10
CA LEU A 3 -12.40 -17.17 -4.96
C LEU A 3 -11.18 -16.26 -5.19
N THR A 4 -11.44 -15.10 -5.77
CA THR A 4 -10.44 -14.05 -5.93
C THR A 4 -10.25 -13.36 -4.57
N PHE A 5 -9.18 -13.70 -3.85
CA PHE A 5 -8.82 -12.99 -2.62
C PHE A 5 -8.18 -11.64 -2.99
N PRO A 6 -8.83 -10.50 -2.68
CA PRO A 6 -8.28 -9.22 -3.05
C PRO A 6 -7.05 -8.90 -2.19
N PHE A 7 -6.09 -8.18 -2.76
CA PHE A 7 -4.92 -7.66 -2.07
C PHE A 7 -5.02 -6.14 -2.00
N LEU A 8 -4.70 -5.58 -0.83
CA LEU A 8 -4.60 -4.14 -0.63
C LEU A 8 -3.16 -3.71 -0.94
N LEU A 9 -3.01 -2.87 -1.96
CA LEU A 9 -1.80 -2.09 -2.19
C LEU A 9 -1.83 -0.90 -1.24
N ILE A 10 -0.79 -0.74 -0.44
CA ILE A 10 -0.56 0.46 0.38
C ILE A 10 0.74 1.10 -0.10
N ILE A 11 0.69 2.36 -0.49
CA ILE A 11 1.86 3.18 -0.80
C ILE A 11 2.04 4.18 0.33
N VAL A 12 3.24 4.18 0.90
CA VAL A 12 3.71 5.15 1.89
C VAL A 12 4.73 6.05 1.22
N GLY A 13 4.46 7.34 1.17
CA GLY A 13 5.42 8.36 0.75
C GLY A 13 5.82 9.25 1.92
N TRP A 14 7.07 9.68 2.01
CA TRP A 14 7.54 10.62 3.03
C TRP A 14 8.75 11.43 2.56
N ASN A 15 8.99 12.58 3.18
CA ASN A 15 10.26 13.28 3.13
C ASN A 15 11.18 12.74 4.25
N PRO A 16 12.38 12.22 3.93
CA PRO A 16 13.31 11.67 4.92
C PRO A 16 13.79 12.70 5.96
N ASP A 17 13.78 14.00 5.64
CA ASP A 17 14.20 15.06 6.56
C ASP A 17 13.11 15.42 7.58
N ASN A 18 11.86 15.00 7.33
CA ASN A 18 10.73 15.26 8.23
C ASN A 18 9.66 14.17 8.09
N VAL A 19 9.99 12.96 8.52
CA VAL A 19 9.15 11.77 8.34
C VAL A 19 7.76 11.97 8.95
N ASP A 20 7.70 12.40 10.20
CA ASP A 20 6.44 12.45 10.97
C ASP A 20 5.42 13.44 10.39
N ALA A 21 5.87 14.58 9.86
CA ALA A 21 4.97 15.62 9.34
C ALA A 21 4.69 15.51 7.83
N SER A 22 5.38 14.62 7.10
CA SER A 22 5.28 14.52 5.64
C SER A 22 4.77 13.18 5.13
N MET A 23 4.48 12.24 6.04
CA MET A 23 4.00 10.93 5.67
C MET A 23 2.62 11.01 5.01
N VAL A 24 2.49 10.41 3.82
CA VAL A 24 1.24 10.30 3.07
C VAL A 24 1.00 8.83 2.75
N LEU A 25 -0.26 8.42 2.91
CA LEU A 25 -0.74 7.07 2.63
C LEU A 25 -1.71 7.09 1.45
N GLN A 26 -1.53 6.16 0.52
CA GLN A 26 -2.48 5.89 -0.56
C GLN A 26 -2.75 4.39 -0.61
N SER A 27 -3.99 3.99 -0.87
CA SER A 27 -4.36 2.58 -0.91
C SER A 27 -5.33 2.25 -2.05
N SER A 28 -5.17 1.06 -2.64
CA SER A 28 -6.05 0.53 -3.69
C SER A 28 -6.19 -1.00 -3.59
N LEU A 29 -7.32 -1.54 -4.03
CA LEU A 29 -7.56 -2.99 -4.07
C LEU A 29 -7.18 -3.58 -5.44
N HIS A 30 -6.57 -4.76 -5.41
CA HIS A 30 -6.15 -5.52 -6.59
C HIS A 30 -6.66 -6.97 -6.51
N PRO A 31 -6.91 -7.64 -7.65
CA PRO A 31 -7.51 -8.97 -7.68
C PRO A 31 -6.54 -10.10 -7.28
N SER A 32 -5.25 -9.84 -7.18
CA SER A 32 -4.27 -10.85 -6.77
C SER A 32 -3.01 -10.19 -6.22
N GLU A 33 -2.21 -10.97 -5.49
CA GLU A 33 -0.88 -10.55 -5.02
C GLU A 33 0.00 -10.10 -6.18
N ALA A 34 0.05 -10.88 -7.27
CA ALA A 34 0.84 -10.55 -8.45
C ALA A 34 0.43 -9.22 -9.09
N ALA A 35 -0.88 -8.93 -9.16
CA ALA A 35 -1.38 -7.65 -9.66
C ALA A 35 -1.03 -6.49 -8.73
N CYS A 36 -1.12 -6.69 -7.41
CA CYS A 36 -0.70 -5.71 -6.42
C CYS A 36 0.79 -5.39 -6.54
N GLU A 37 1.63 -6.43 -6.55
CA GLU A 37 3.09 -6.32 -6.64
C GLU A 37 3.54 -5.64 -7.93
N ALA A 38 2.89 -5.94 -9.06
CA ALA A 38 3.21 -5.31 -10.33
C ALA A 38 2.99 -3.79 -10.28
N VAL A 39 1.86 -3.34 -9.74
CA VAL A 39 1.53 -1.91 -9.63
C VAL A 39 2.43 -1.22 -8.59
N GLY A 40 2.66 -1.83 -7.43
CA GLY A 40 3.53 -1.28 -6.39
C GLY A 40 4.98 -1.10 -6.87
N LYS A 41 5.53 -2.11 -7.56
CA LYS A 41 6.88 -2.04 -8.14
C LYS A 41 6.97 -0.97 -9.22
N ALA A 42 6.00 -0.91 -10.13
CA ALA A 42 5.96 0.11 -11.17
C ALA A 42 5.93 1.52 -10.57
N PHE A 43 5.09 1.74 -9.55
CA PHE A 43 5.00 3.02 -8.87
C PHE A 43 6.34 3.46 -8.27
N VAL A 44 7.03 2.60 -7.51
CA VAL A 44 8.33 2.95 -6.93
C VAL A 44 9.39 3.17 -8.01
N ALA A 45 9.42 2.32 -9.04
CA ALA A 45 10.37 2.44 -10.14
C ALA A 45 10.19 3.74 -10.95
N GLU A 46 8.96 4.24 -11.10
CA GLU A 46 8.67 5.52 -11.75
C GLU A 46 9.06 6.72 -10.89
N ARG A 47 8.99 6.60 -9.55
CA ARG A 47 9.24 7.71 -8.61
C ARG A 47 10.68 7.81 -8.14
N GLU A 48 11.39 6.70 -8.01
CA GLU A 48 12.80 6.66 -7.56
C GLU A 48 13.72 7.59 -8.39
N PRO A 49 13.62 7.65 -9.74
CA PRO A 49 14.44 8.55 -10.56
C PRO A 49 14.11 10.04 -10.36
N LEU A 50 12.91 10.36 -9.85
CA LEU A 50 12.49 11.74 -9.58
C LEU A 50 13.02 12.25 -8.24
N ARG A 51 13.60 11.38 -7.41
CA ARG A 51 14.19 11.76 -6.13
C ARG A 51 15.41 12.64 -6.39
N SER A 52 15.39 13.83 -5.81
CA SER A 52 16.46 14.80 -5.91
C SER A 52 16.64 15.55 -4.59
N ALA A 53 17.69 16.36 -4.47
CA ALA A 53 17.84 17.26 -3.33
C ALA A 53 16.69 18.28 -3.21
N ALA A 54 16.01 18.63 -4.31
CA ALA A 54 14.86 19.53 -4.31
C ALA A 54 13.52 18.81 -4.03
N THR A 55 13.48 17.51 -4.25
CA THR A 55 12.33 16.63 -4.01
C THR A 55 12.81 15.33 -3.36
N PRO A 56 13.13 15.35 -2.05
CA PRO A 56 13.74 14.21 -1.37
C PRO A 56 12.75 13.07 -1.07
N ALA A 57 11.55 13.08 -1.68
CA ALA A 57 10.50 12.12 -1.40
C ALA A 57 10.98 10.66 -1.59
N ALA A 58 10.77 9.85 -0.55
CA ALA A 58 10.98 8.42 -0.55
C ALA A 58 9.62 7.71 -0.53
N TYR A 59 9.58 6.52 -1.13
CA TYR A 59 8.37 5.73 -1.25
C TYR A 59 8.63 4.28 -0.89
N LYS A 60 7.63 3.64 -0.27
CA LYS A 60 7.58 2.20 -0.04
C LYS A 60 6.17 1.72 -0.33
N TYR A 61 6.06 0.57 -0.97
CA TYR A 61 4.77 -0.09 -1.14
C TYR A 61 4.69 -1.36 -0.28
N PHE A 62 3.47 -1.76 0.02
CA PHE A 62 3.12 -3.02 0.67
C PHE A 62 1.97 -3.65 -0.08
N CYS A 63 2.03 -4.97 -0.25
CA CYS A 63 0.93 -5.77 -0.73
C CYS A 63 0.50 -6.72 0.38
N ILE A 64 -0.70 -6.51 0.90
CA ILE A 64 -1.25 -7.33 1.98
C ILE A 64 -2.53 -7.99 1.49
N ALA A 65 -2.77 -9.23 1.91
CA ALA A 65 -4.07 -9.85 1.69
C ALA A 65 -5.14 -8.96 2.36
N ALA A 66 -6.20 -8.63 1.62
CA ALA A 66 -7.32 -7.92 2.22
C ALA A 66 -7.99 -8.86 3.22
N PRO A 67 -8.40 -8.35 4.40
CA PRO A 67 -8.99 -9.19 5.42
C PRO A 67 -10.23 -9.89 4.87
N GLY A 68 -10.29 -11.21 5.10
CA GLY A 68 -11.48 -11.98 4.80
C GLY A 68 -12.65 -11.58 5.72
N PRO A 69 -13.88 -12.01 5.41
CA PRO A 69 -15.05 -11.76 6.28
C PRO A 69 -14.81 -12.18 7.74
N ASP A 70 -14.11 -13.31 7.95
CA ASP A 70 -13.81 -13.83 9.28
C ASP A 70 -12.82 -12.94 10.06
N GLU A 71 -11.81 -12.38 9.38
CA GLU A 71 -10.82 -11.48 9.99
C GLU A 71 -11.44 -10.11 10.30
N TYR A 72 -12.32 -9.60 9.44
CA TYR A 72 -13.09 -8.38 9.70
C TYR A 72 -14.00 -8.57 10.91
N ASN A 73 -14.75 -9.68 10.97
CA ASN A 73 -15.65 -9.99 12.08
C ASN A 73 -14.88 -10.23 13.39
N ALA A 74 -13.69 -10.83 13.34
CA ALA A 74 -12.85 -10.99 14.54
C ALA A 74 -12.30 -9.64 15.06
N ALA A 75 -11.93 -8.74 14.16
CA ALA A 75 -11.36 -7.43 14.51
C ALA A 75 -12.41 -6.39 14.95
N PHE A 76 -13.62 -6.44 14.37
CA PHE A 76 -14.66 -5.41 14.54
C PHE A 76 -16.03 -5.95 14.96
N GLY A 77 -16.25 -7.26 14.93
CA GLY A 77 -17.55 -7.90 15.23
C GLY A 77 -17.81 -8.20 16.70
N ASN A 78 -16.87 -7.94 17.62
CA ASN A 78 -17.09 -8.06 19.07
C ASN A 78 -17.68 -6.77 19.68
N GLY A 79 -18.63 -6.15 18.98
CA GLY A 79 -19.21 -4.85 19.31
C GLY A 79 -20.74 -4.83 19.45
N GLU A 80 -21.37 -5.97 19.76
CA GLU A 80 -22.76 -6.04 20.26
C GLU A 80 -22.80 -6.64 21.66
#